data_AF-A0A2W7QVL9-F1
#
_entry.id   AF-A0A2W7QVL9-F1
#
_cell.length_a   1.000
_cell.length_b   1.000
_cell.length_c   1.000
_cell.angle_alpha   90.00
_cell.angle_beta   90.00
_cell.angle_gamma   90.00
#
_symmetry.space_group_name_H-M   'P 1'
#
loop_
_entity.id
_entity.type
_entity.pdbx_description
1 polymer ?
#
loop_
_entity_poly.entity_id
_entity_poly.type
_entity_poly.pdbx_seq_one_letter_code
_entity_poly.pdbx_strand_id
1 'polypeptide(L)'
;MDLFALPDWIIWGLIAAGLLVVEMMTTAYVALGFALGAAVVALVSYFVPGLHIFVQGLIWASVGLAVWLGLSRWNKSRHKSRKDINDFDSYESLPRADRERRDALRQKERD
;
A
#
# COMPACT_ATOMS: atom_id res chain seq x y z
N MET A 1 17.86 -24.41 31.36
CA MET A 1 17.33 -24.38 29.97
C MET A 1 17.31 -22.92 29.57
N ASP A 2 18.40 -22.46 28.96
CA ASP A 2 18.60 -21.05 28.61
C ASP A 2 17.80 -20.71 27.35
N LEU A 3 16.48 -20.55 27.49
CA LEU A 3 15.60 -20.12 26.40
C LEU A 3 15.85 -18.67 25.95
N PHE A 4 16.67 -17.92 26.69
CA PHE A 4 16.91 -16.48 26.50
C PHE A 4 18.34 -16.12 26.06
N ALA A 5 19.19 -17.10 25.74
CA ALA A 5 20.51 -16.84 25.14
C ALA A 5 20.42 -16.58 23.63
N LEU A 6 19.33 -15.94 23.17
CA LEU A 6 19.23 -15.49 21.79
C LEU A 6 20.07 -14.22 21.65
N PRO A 7 21.05 -14.18 20.74
CA PRO A 7 21.84 -12.96 20.55
C PRO A 7 20.94 -11.79 20.17
N ASP A 8 21.19 -10.61 20.76
CA ASP A 8 20.32 -9.42 20.77
C ASP A 8 19.64 -9.08 19.43
N TRP A 9 20.33 -9.31 18.31
CA TRP A 9 19.81 -9.06 16.97
C TRP A 9 18.57 -9.90 16.61
N ILE A 10 18.41 -11.10 17.19
CA ILE A 10 17.23 -11.96 16.97
C ILE A 10 15.99 -11.35 17.63
N ILE A 11 16.12 -10.76 18.81
CA ILE A 11 15.02 -10.10 19.52
C ILE A 11 14.49 -8.94 18.68
N TRP A 12 15.40 -8.11 18.16
CA TRP A 12 15.03 -7.01 17.25
C TRP A 12 14.42 -7.50 15.95
N GLY A 13 14.91 -8.62 15.40
CA GLY A 13 14.32 -9.27 14.22
C GLY A 13 12.88 -9.75 14.45
N LEU A 14 12.60 -10.35 15.61
CA LEU A 14 11.25 -10.79 15.99
C LEU A 14 10.29 -9.62 16.19
N ILE A 15 10.74 -8.53 16.82
CA ILE A 15 9.96 -7.30 16.97
C ILE A 15 9.63 -6.71 15.59
N ALA A 16 10.61 -6.63 14.69
CA ALA A 16 10.41 -6.15 13.33
C ALA A 16 9.42 -7.02 12.55
N ALA A 17 9.51 -8.35 12.68
CA ALA A 17 8.58 -9.28 12.06
C ALA A 17 7.15 -9.11 12.61
N GLY A 18 6.99 -8.97 13.92
CA GLY A 18 5.69 -8.72 14.56
C GLY A 18 5.06 -7.40 14.09
N LEU A 19 5.86 -6.32 14.02
CA LEU A 19 5.41 -5.03 13.50
C LEU A 19 4.96 -5.13 12.04
N LEU A 20 5.68 -5.87 11.20
CA LEU A 20 5.32 -6.10 9.80
C LEU A 20 3.96 -6.82 9.69
N VAL A 21 3.69 -7.81 10.55
CA VAL A 21 2.39 -8.52 10.55
C VAL A 21 1.25 -7.57 10.95
N VAL A 22 1.40 -6.83 12.05
CA VAL A 22 0.39 -5.85 12.52
C VAL A 22 0.11 -4.80 11.45
N GLU A 23 1.15 -4.39 10.74
CA GLU A 23 1.03 -3.43 9.67
C GLU A 23 0.28 -3.98 8.45
N MET A 24 0.53 -5.22 8.05
CA MET A 24 -0.21 -5.86 6.96
C MET A 24 -1.71 -5.96 7.28
N MET A 25 -2.07 -6.06 8.56
CA MET A 25 -3.46 -6.02 9.01
C MET A 25 -4.08 -4.62 8.96
N THR A 26 -3.29 -3.56 9.13
CA THR A 26 -3.77 -2.17 9.20
C THR A 26 -3.72 -1.43 7.86
N THR A 27 -3.18 -2.04 6.79
CA THR A 27 -3.05 -1.46 5.43
C THR A 27 -2.41 -0.06 5.36
N ALA A 28 -1.73 0.35 6.43
CA ALA A 28 -1.12 1.68 6.55
C ALA A 28 0.25 1.75 5.86
N TYR A 29 0.97 0.63 5.73
CA TYR A 29 2.26 0.47 5.03
C TYR A 29 3.39 1.46 5.48
N VAL A 30 3.27 2.05 6.67
CA VAL A 30 4.25 2.96 7.29
C VAL A 30 5.51 2.26 7.83
N ALA A 31 5.37 1.22 8.65
CA ALA A 31 6.49 0.42 9.18
C ALA A 31 7.26 -0.33 8.08
N LEU A 32 6.62 -0.74 6.99
CA LEU A 32 7.24 -1.37 5.83
C LEU A 32 8.09 -0.33 5.08
N GLY A 33 7.55 0.89 4.91
CA GLY A 33 8.31 2.01 4.37
C GLY A 33 9.53 2.35 5.24
N PHE A 34 9.36 2.37 6.56
CA PHE A 34 10.44 2.56 7.53
C PHE A 34 11.52 1.46 7.44
N ALA A 35 11.10 0.19 7.35
CA ALA A 35 11.99 -0.96 7.27
C ALA A 35 12.77 -0.97 5.96
N LEU A 36 12.10 -0.73 4.83
CA LEU A 36 12.74 -0.60 3.51
C LEU A 36 13.70 0.60 3.49
N GLY A 37 13.28 1.75 4.01
CA GLY A 37 14.14 2.91 4.16
C GLY A 37 15.39 2.58 4.98
N ALA A 38 15.22 1.90 6.12
CA ALA A 38 16.33 1.53 7.01
C ALA A 38 17.30 0.55 6.33
N ALA A 39 16.78 -0.43 5.59
CA ALA A 39 17.59 -1.37 4.81
C ALA A 39 18.39 -0.66 3.72
N VAL A 40 17.79 0.31 3.01
CA VAL A 40 18.50 1.11 2.01
C VAL A 40 19.59 1.96 2.66
N VAL A 41 19.32 2.62 3.79
CA VAL A 41 20.34 3.40 4.50
C VAL A 41 21.47 2.51 5.02
N ALA A 42 21.16 1.33 5.55
CA ALA A 42 22.19 0.37 5.97
C ALA A 42 23.08 -0.04 4.78
N LEU A 43 22.47 -0.33 3.63
CA LEU A 43 23.19 -0.68 2.41
C LEU A 43 24.08 0.48 1.93
N VAL A 44 23.53 1.70 1.85
CA VAL A 44 24.28 2.90 1.45
C VAL A 44 25.44 3.16 2.41
N SER A 45 25.22 3.01 3.71
CA SER A 45 26.25 3.24 4.73
C SER A 45 27.37 2.21 4.67
N TYR A 46 27.05 0.98 4.26
CA TYR A 46 28.05 -0.07 4.03
C TYR A 46 28.98 0.26 2.85
N PHE A 47 28.44 0.78 1.74
CA PHE A 47 29.24 1.11 0.55
C PHE A 47 29.89 2.51 0.62
N VAL A 48 29.29 3.44 1.34
CA VAL A 48 29.77 4.83 1.46
C VAL A 48 29.94 5.17 2.94
N PRO A 49 31.00 4.68 3.59
CA PRO A 49 31.30 5.00 4.97
C PRO A 49 31.62 6.50 5.11
N GLY A 50 31.07 7.14 6.13
CA GLY A 50 31.25 8.58 6.39
C GLY A 50 30.20 9.49 5.74
N LEU A 51 29.15 8.93 5.12
CA LEU A 51 28.02 9.72 4.63
C LEU A 51 27.36 10.49 5.78
N HIS A 52 27.09 11.78 5.56
CA HIS A 52 26.53 12.66 6.58
C HIS A 52 25.15 12.18 7.03
N ILE A 53 24.88 12.23 8.35
CA ILE A 53 23.64 11.70 8.94
C ILE A 53 22.37 12.35 8.36
N PHE A 54 22.41 13.65 8.02
CA PHE A 54 21.31 14.33 7.32
C PHE A 54 21.02 13.74 5.94
N VAL A 55 22.04 13.33 5.19
CA VAL A 55 21.86 12.70 3.87
C VAL A 55 21.29 11.30 4.03
N GLN A 56 21.76 10.54 5.02
CA GLN A 56 21.17 9.25 5.37
C GLN A 56 19.70 9.38 5.76
N GLY A 57 19.36 10.37 6.61
CA GLY A 57 17.98 10.66 6.98
C GLY A 57 17.10 11.07 5.79
N LEU A 58 17.65 11.83 4.84
CA LEU A 58 16.93 12.21 3.62
C LEU A 58 16.67 11.00 2.70
N ILE A 59 17.66 10.11 2.54
CA ILE A 59 17.50 8.85 1.78
C ILE A 59 16.43 7.99 2.45
N TRP A 60 16.51 7.83 3.76
CA TRP A 60 15.54 7.07 4.53
C TRP A 60 14.11 7.59 4.36
N ALA A 61 13.92 8.89 4.57
CA ALA A 61 12.60 9.53 4.49
C ALA A 61 12.03 9.47 3.07
N SER A 62 12.86 9.70 2.04
CA SER A 62 12.43 9.65 0.64
C SER A 62 12.06 8.25 0.19
N VAL A 63 12.85 7.23 0.56
CA VAL A 63 12.53 5.83 0.26
C VAL A 63 11.26 5.39 0.99
N GLY A 64 11.15 5.69 2.28
CA GLY A 64 9.96 5.35 3.07
C GLY A 64 8.70 6.00 2.50
N LEU A 65 8.78 7.27 2.13
CA LEU A 65 7.68 7.99 1.48
C LEU A 65 7.31 7.39 0.12
N ALA A 66 8.30 7.05 -0.72
CA ALA A 66 8.08 6.47 -2.02
C ALA A 66 7.38 5.11 -1.93
N VAL A 67 7.82 4.24 -1.01
CA VAL A 67 7.19 2.94 -0.73
C VAL A 67 5.75 3.13 -0.26
N TRP A 68 5.53 4.04 0.70
CA TRP A 68 4.20 4.31 1.23
C TRP A 68 3.24 4.83 0.15
N LEU A 69 3.68 5.80 -0.66
CA LEU A 69 2.87 6.35 -1.76
C LEU A 69 2.58 5.29 -2.83
N GLY A 70 3.58 4.48 -3.19
CA GLY A 70 3.43 3.39 -4.16
C GLY A 70 2.38 2.37 -3.71
N LEU A 71 2.48 1.90 -2.46
CA LEU A 71 1.53 0.95 -1.89
C LEU A 71 0.14 1.54 -1.65
N SER A 72 0.05 2.78 -1.15
CA SER A 72 -1.21 3.49 -0.97
C SER A 72 -1.95 3.66 -2.29
N ARG A 73 -1.23 4.01 -3.36
CA ARG A 73 -1.81 4.14 -4.70
C ARG A 73 -2.24 2.80 -5.28
N TRP A 74 -1.44 1.75 -5.09
CA TRP A 74 -1.79 0.40 -5.53
C TRP A 74 -3.04 -0.13 -4.81
N ASN A 75 -3.14 0.07 -3.50
CA ASN A 75 -4.28 -0.37 -2.71
C ASN A 75 -5.57 0.37 -3.10
N LYS A 76 -5.50 1.70 -3.30
CA LYS A 76 -6.65 2.47 -3.83
C LYS A 76 -7.10 1.99 -5.21
N SER A 77 -6.15 1.66 -6.10
CA SER A 77 -6.48 1.13 -7.44
C SER A 77 -7.16 -0.24 -7.37
N ARG A 78 -6.75 -1.11 -6.44
CA ARG A 78 -7.36 -2.43 -6.22
C ARG A 78 -8.80 -2.29 -5.70
N HIS A 79 -9.07 -1.34 -4.81
CA HIS A 79 -10.42 -1.10 -4.30
C HIS A 79 -11.37 -0.49 -5.34
N LYS A 80 -10.87 0.38 -6.23
CA LYS A 80 -11.69 0.97 -7.30
C LYS A 80 -12.21 -0.05 -8.33
N SER A 81 -11.57 -1.22 -8.42
CA SER A 81 -11.98 -2.30 -9.35
C SER A 81 -13.17 -3.12 -8.85
N ARG A 82 -13.52 -3.04 -7.56
CA ARG A 82 -14.76 -3.64 -7.06
C ARG A 82 -15.86 -2.61 -7.27
N LYS A 83 -16.68 -2.80 -8.32
CA LYS A 83 -17.93 -2.06 -8.53
C LYS A 83 -18.67 -2.06 -7.20
N ASP A 84 -18.90 -0.87 -6.63
CA ASP A 84 -19.61 -0.77 -5.35
C ASP A 84 -20.99 -1.41 -5.53
N ILE A 85 -21.50 -2.10 -4.51
CA ILE A 85 -22.87 -2.61 -4.51
C ILE A 85 -23.86 -1.44 -4.66
N ASN A 86 -23.48 -0.24 -4.20
CA ASN A 86 -24.26 0.98 -4.43
C ASN A 86 -24.13 1.56 -5.84
N ASP A 87 -23.12 1.16 -6.63
CA ASP A 87 -22.99 1.49 -8.05
C ASP A 87 -23.71 0.47 -8.95
N PHE A 88 -24.49 -0.44 -8.35
CA PHE A 88 -25.32 -1.37 -9.08
C PHE A 88 -26.51 -0.63 -9.70
N ASP A 89 -26.39 -0.26 -10.96
CA ASP A 89 -27.51 0.26 -11.72
C ASP A 89 -28.52 -0.88 -11.91
N SER A 90 -29.67 -0.80 -11.25
CA SER A 90 -30.75 -1.79 -11.35
C SER A 90 -31.22 -1.98 -12.80
N TYR A 91 -31.00 -0.98 -13.66
CA TYR A 91 -31.31 -1.07 -15.09
C TYR A 91 -30.34 -1.96 -15.88
N GLU A 92 -29.15 -2.27 -15.37
CA GLU A 92 -28.26 -3.26 -16.00
C GLU A 92 -28.84 -4.68 -15.95
N SER A 93 -29.74 -4.95 -14.99
CA SER A 93 -30.41 -6.24 -14.85
C SER A 93 -31.60 -6.43 -15.79
N LEU A 94 -32.04 -5.39 -16.51
CA LEU A 94 -33.16 -5.47 -17.43
C LEU A 94 -32.84 -6.27 -18.72
N PRO A 95 -33.85 -6.95 -19.31
CA PRO A 95 -33.74 -7.53 -20.64
C PRO A 95 -33.23 -6.51 -21.67
N ARG A 96 -32.43 -6.97 -22.65
CA ARG A 96 -31.81 -6.10 -23.66
C ARG A 96 -32.81 -5.15 -24.33
N ALA A 97 -33.99 -5.66 -24.69
CA ALA A 97 -35.03 -4.89 -25.36
C ALA A 97 -35.50 -3.68 -24.53
N ASP A 98 -35.61 -3.81 -23.21
CA ASP A 98 -36.06 -2.72 -22.33
C ASP A 98 -34.98 -1.64 -22.14
N ARG A 99 -33.70 -2.05 -22.15
CA ARG A 99 -32.57 -1.11 -22.14
C ARG A 99 -32.54 -0.25 -23.40
N GLU A 100 -32.62 -0.89 -24.56
CA GLU A 100 -32.61 -0.21 -25.86
C GLU A 100 -33.78 0.77 -26.01
N ARG A 101 -34.97 0.39 -25.52
CA ARG A 101 -36.16 1.25 -25.56
C ARG A 101 -35.99 2.51 -24.71
N ARG A 102 -35.37 2.42 -23.54
CA ARG A 102 -35.08 3.58 -22.67
C ARG A 102 -34.04 4.50 -23.29
N ASP A 103 -32.96 3.94 -23.84
CA ASP A 103 -31.89 4.74 -24.44
C ASP A 103 -32.43 5.55 -25.62
N ALA A 104 -33.30 4.96 -26.43
CA ALA A 104 -34.02 5.66 -27.50
C ALA A 104 -34.92 6.80 -26.99
N LEU A 105 -35.60 6.61 -25.85
CA LEU A 105 -36.42 7.66 -25.23
C LEU A 105 -35.56 8.81 -24.68
N ARG A 106 -34.45 8.49 -24.00
CA ARG A 106 -33.50 9.50 -23.48
C ARG A 106 -32.85 10.31 -24.58
N GLN A 107 -32.59 9.70 -25.73
CA GLN A 107 -32.02 10.40 -26.88
C GLN A 107 -33.03 11.38 -27.47
N LYS A 108 -34.30 10.96 -27.56
CA LYS A 108 -35.40 11.80 -28.03
C LYS A 108 -35.73 13.00 -27.12
N GLU A 109 -35.42 12.92 -25.81
CA GLU A 109 -35.57 14.06 -24.89
C GLU A 109 -34.41 15.05 -24.93
N ARG A 110 -33.26 14.66 -25.54
CA ARG A 110 -32.08 15.53 -25.66
C ARG A 110 -32.00 16.27 -26.99
N ASP A 111 -32.73 15.79 -27.99
CA ASP A 111 -32.88 16.39 -29.31
C ASP A 111 -34.07 17.37 -29.33
#